data_AF-A0AA88TYZ9-F1
#
_entry.id   AF-A0AA88TYZ9-F1
#
_cell.length_a   1.000
_cell.length_b   1.000
_cell.length_c   1.000
_cell.angle_alpha   90.00
_cell.angle_beta   90.00
_cell.angle_gamma   90.00
#
_symmetry.space_group_name_H-M   'P 1'
#
loop_
_entity.id
_entity.type
_entity.pdbx_description
1 polymer ?
#
loop_
_entity_poly.entity_id
_entity_poly.type
_entity_poly.pdbx_seq_one_letter_code
_entity_poly.pdbx_strand_id
1 'polypeptide(L)'
;MLLLGEDNLISPDDYTFTFVITSCSSNPTLIKYGKNVHGMVVKSGCNSDIHVGNSLVSLYGSFSRMVDAQKVFGEMPQRDIFTWTSLLRGFATCGEMVVAREWFCKMPQRNDVSWAVMIAGYVGHELYNDALKCFHWMLTDGNAKPNEAVLVSVLSACAHLGALDQGKWIHIYIERSGMAQSSNISTALIDMYAKCGQIDCAKQVFNGTGKRDLLTWTSMISGFSMHGLGREALELFARMLAEGIKPDNVTLIGVLNACSHSGRVEEGLSIFYEMEHSWGIAPKLEHYGCLIDLLSRSGRLESAFESVKSMPIKPDAVLWRALLSACRVHGNIGLGERIISHITQLDPGSGGGYVLLSNLYASLGQWDSVNKVRKGMNHREPGSYPGCSYIEIDGVVHEFLAADRLHPRIVEINYKLNEVMKRIYIDGGYVPVTKLVLFDLSEEEKEQAISWHSEKLAIAFGLLSTAEGTPIRIVKNLRICEDCHSAMKAIARVYNREIVVRDRSRFHTFRDGNCSCNDFW
;
A
#
# COMPACT_ATOMS: atom_id res chain seq x y z
N MET A 1 -40.92 -16.56 4.59
CA MET A 1 -42.32 -16.75 5.01
C MET A 1 -42.26 -17.57 6.30
N LEU A 2 -42.43 -16.92 7.45
CA LEU A 2 -42.46 -17.59 8.75
C LEU A 2 -43.80 -18.35 8.86
N LEU A 3 -43.72 -19.64 9.15
CA LEU A 3 -44.86 -20.52 9.35
C LEU A 3 -45.54 -20.20 10.69
N LEU A 4 -46.67 -19.50 10.64
CA LEU A 4 -47.70 -19.52 11.66
C LEU A 4 -49.02 -19.87 10.97
N GLY A 5 -49.82 -20.72 11.62
CA GLY A 5 -50.96 -21.44 11.05
C GLY A 5 -52.02 -20.56 10.35
N GLU A 6 -52.79 -21.24 9.50
CA GLU A 6 -53.54 -20.72 8.34
C GLU A 6 -54.65 -19.68 8.59
N ASP A 7 -54.87 -19.13 9.79
CA ASP A 7 -56.00 -18.21 10.04
C ASP A 7 -55.66 -16.89 10.74
N ASN A 8 -54.40 -16.45 10.73
CA ASN A 8 -54.02 -15.05 11.05
C ASN A 8 -52.72 -14.65 10.33
N LEU A 9 -52.79 -14.52 9.00
CA LEU A 9 -51.68 -13.99 8.20
C LEU A 9 -51.47 -12.50 8.51
N ILE A 10 -50.58 -12.22 9.47
CA ILE A 10 -50.08 -10.86 9.73
C ILE A 10 -49.30 -10.43 8.48
N SER A 11 -49.79 -9.40 7.79
CA SER A 11 -49.06 -8.81 6.66
C SER A 11 -47.75 -8.18 7.19
N PRO A 12 -46.60 -8.44 6.54
CA PRO A 12 -45.36 -7.75 6.88
C PRO A 12 -45.55 -6.23 6.77
N ASP A 13 -45.04 -5.52 7.77
CA ASP A 13 -45.01 -4.06 7.85
C ASP A 13 -43.60 -3.53 7.53
N ASP A 14 -43.46 -2.21 7.55
CA ASP A 14 -42.20 -1.51 7.21
C ASP A 14 -41.03 -1.91 8.12
N TYR A 15 -41.30 -2.19 9.40
CA TYR A 15 -40.31 -2.70 10.35
C TYR A 15 -39.86 -4.11 9.97
N THR A 16 -40.80 -5.01 9.69
CA THR A 16 -40.50 -6.38 9.26
C THR A 16 -39.62 -6.38 8.01
N PHE A 17 -39.97 -5.58 7.01
CA PHE A 17 -39.20 -5.48 5.78
C PHE A 17 -37.78 -4.93 6.03
N THR A 18 -37.64 -3.87 6.81
CA THR A 18 -36.34 -3.27 7.16
C THR A 18 -35.38 -4.33 7.73
N PHE A 19 -35.80 -5.09 8.75
CA PHE A 19 -34.95 -6.13 9.36
C PHE A 19 -34.60 -7.26 8.40
N VAL A 20 -35.58 -7.75 7.63
CA VAL A 20 -35.34 -8.84 6.67
C VAL A 20 -34.35 -8.39 5.58
N ILE A 21 -34.49 -7.16 5.07
CA ILE A 21 -33.60 -6.59 4.07
C ILE A 21 -32.18 -6.43 4.63
N THR A 22 -32.02 -5.90 5.85
CA THR A 22 -30.70 -5.77 6.50
C THR A 22 -30.04 -7.13 6.76
N SER A 23 -30.83 -8.16 7.09
CA SER A 23 -30.31 -9.52 7.20
C SER A 23 -29.83 -10.07 5.84
N CYS A 24 -30.58 -9.81 4.76
CA CYS A 24 -30.16 -10.16 3.40
C CYS A 24 -28.91 -9.42 2.94
N SER A 25 -28.73 -8.14 3.30
CA SER A 25 -27.55 -7.36 2.89
C SER A 25 -26.26 -7.83 3.56
N SER A 26 -26.38 -8.41 4.76
CA SER A 26 -25.24 -8.93 5.53
C SER A 26 -24.75 -10.30 5.05
N ASN A 27 -25.48 -10.98 4.16
CA ASN A 27 -25.12 -12.31 3.67
C ASN A 27 -25.03 -12.36 2.13
N PRO A 28 -23.82 -12.52 1.57
CA PRO A 28 -23.59 -12.56 0.13
C PRO A 28 -24.45 -13.58 -0.66
N THR A 29 -24.87 -14.67 -0.01
CA THR A 29 -25.65 -15.74 -0.65
C THR A 29 -27.14 -15.40 -0.81
N LEU A 30 -27.62 -14.36 -0.12
CA LEU A 30 -29.06 -14.05 -0.04
C LEU A 30 -29.53 -13.02 -1.07
N ILE A 31 -28.71 -12.62 -2.05
CA ILE A 31 -29.08 -11.62 -3.06
C ILE A 31 -30.40 -11.92 -3.78
N LYS A 32 -30.64 -13.20 -4.08
CA LYS A 32 -31.85 -13.66 -4.78
C LYS A 32 -33.09 -13.49 -3.89
N TYR A 33 -32.95 -13.74 -2.60
CA TYR A 33 -34.00 -13.50 -1.61
C TYR A 33 -34.23 -12.01 -1.37
N GLY A 34 -33.17 -11.19 -1.33
CA GLY A 34 -33.28 -9.74 -1.23
C GLY A 34 -34.12 -9.13 -2.37
N LYS A 35 -33.92 -9.60 -3.61
CA LYS A 35 -34.77 -9.22 -4.75
C LYS A 35 -36.24 -9.63 -4.59
N ASN A 36 -36.49 -10.83 -4.08
CA ASN A 36 -37.86 -11.30 -3.83
C ASN A 36 -38.53 -10.45 -2.74
N VAL A 37 -37.81 -10.12 -1.68
CA VAL A 37 -38.27 -9.25 -0.59
C VAL A 37 -38.56 -7.85 -1.13
N HIS A 38 -37.71 -7.28 -1.98
CA HIS A 38 -38.02 -6.02 -2.66
C HIS A 38 -39.31 -6.09 -3.49
N GLY A 39 -39.53 -7.18 -4.23
CA GLY A 39 -40.79 -7.42 -4.94
C GLY A 39 -42.02 -7.46 -4.02
N MET A 40 -41.87 -8.00 -2.79
CA MET A 40 -42.93 -7.99 -1.78
C MET A 40 -43.17 -6.59 -1.21
N VAL A 41 -42.11 -5.82 -0.94
CA VAL A 41 -42.22 -4.42 -0.50
C VAL A 41 -43.07 -3.59 -1.46
N VAL A 42 -42.80 -3.72 -2.77
CA VAL A 42 -43.58 -3.01 -3.81
C VAL A 42 -45.04 -3.46 -3.83
N LYS A 43 -45.30 -4.77 -3.71
CA LYS A 43 -46.67 -5.30 -3.68
C LYS A 43 -47.45 -4.90 -2.43
N SER A 44 -46.78 -4.76 -1.29
CA SER A 44 -47.36 -4.35 -0.02
C SER A 44 -47.56 -2.84 0.13
N GLY A 45 -47.06 -2.02 -0.81
CA GLY A 45 -47.13 -0.55 -0.74
C GLY A 45 -46.12 0.11 0.21
N CYS A 46 -45.23 -0.69 0.81
CA CYS A 46 -44.20 -0.26 1.76
C CYS A 46 -43.01 0.44 1.08
N ASN A 47 -43.00 0.58 -0.25
CA ASN A 47 -41.90 1.21 -1.00
C ASN A 47 -41.85 2.75 -0.84
N SER A 48 -42.89 3.35 -0.27
CA SER A 48 -42.93 4.77 0.06
C SER A 48 -42.28 5.11 1.40
N ASP A 49 -42.05 4.11 2.26
CA ASP A 49 -41.39 4.28 3.55
C ASP A 49 -39.88 4.54 3.39
N ILE A 50 -39.37 5.52 4.16
CA ILE A 50 -37.98 5.96 4.05
C ILE A 50 -36.99 4.93 4.60
N HIS A 51 -37.34 4.19 5.65
CA HIS A 51 -36.47 3.20 6.28
C HIS A 51 -36.36 1.93 5.43
N VAL A 52 -37.46 1.51 4.82
CA VAL A 52 -37.49 0.42 3.84
C VAL A 52 -36.68 0.80 2.60
N GLY A 53 -36.88 2.00 2.05
CA GLY A 53 -36.11 2.51 0.92
C GLY A 53 -34.61 2.59 1.20
N ASN A 54 -34.23 3.12 2.38
CA ASN A 54 -32.85 3.16 2.85
C ASN A 54 -32.20 1.76 2.92
N SER A 55 -32.94 0.78 3.44
CA SER A 55 -32.50 -0.61 3.54
C SER A 55 -32.31 -1.24 2.16
N LEU A 56 -33.20 -0.97 1.21
CA LEU A 56 -33.10 -1.45 -0.17
C LEU A 56 -31.92 -0.84 -0.93
N VAL A 57 -31.65 0.46 -0.76
CA VAL A 57 -30.46 1.11 -1.35
C VAL A 57 -29.19 0.45 -0.79
N SER A 58 -29.11 0.24 0.53
CA SER A 58 -27.98 -0.44 1.16
C SER A 58 -27.82 -1.89 0.69
N LEU A 59 -28.93 -2.61 0.51
CA LEU A 59 -28.94 -3.99 -0.01
C LEU A 59 -28.32 -4.05 -1.40
N TYR A 60 -28.78 -3.20 -2.33
CA TYR A 60 -28.22 -3.22 -3.68
C TYR A 60 -26.78 -2.73 -3.73
N GLY A 61 -26.42 -1.77 -2.88
CA GLY A 61 -25.03 -1.32 -2.71
C GLY A 61 -24.10 -2.43 -2.22
N SER A 62 -24.50 -3.22 -1.21
CA SER A 62 -23.68 -4.33 -0.67
C SER A 62 -23.46 -5.46 -1.68
N PHE A 63 -24.32 -5.56 -2.70
CA PHE A 63 -24.21 -6.52 -3.80
C PHE A 63 -23.60 -5.93 -5.08
N SER A 64 -23.04 -4.72 -5.02
CA SER A 64 -22.46 -4.03 -6.17
C SER A 64 -23.44 -3.85 -7.35
N ARG A 65 -24.74 -3.76 -7.08
CA ARG A 65 -25.80 -3.55 -8.07
C ARG A 65 -26.24 -2.09 -8.09
N MET A 66 -25.31 -1.21 -8.46
CA MET A 66 -25.52 0.24 -8.34
C MET A 66 -26.64 0.78 -9.22
N VAL A 67 -26.89 0.17 -10.39
CA VAL A 67 -28.03 0.54 -11.25
C VAL A 67 -29.36 0.33 -10.53
N ASP A 68 -29.53 -0.80 -9.82
CA ASP A 68 -30.74 -1.06 -9.05
C ASP A 68 -30.83 -0.16 -7.82
N ALA A 69 -29.70 0.12 -7.15
CA ALA A 69 -29.65 1.06 -6.02
C ALA A 69 -30.09 2.47 -6.44
N GLN A 70 -29.60 2.95 -7.59
CA GLN A 70 -30.02 4.23 -8.17
C GLN A 70 -31.50 4.25 -8.56
N LYS A 71 -32.02 3.13 -9.07
CA LYS A 71 -33.45 3.01 -9.40
C LYS A 71 -34.32 3.14 -8.15
N VAL A 72 -34.02 2.37 -7.10
CA VAL A 72 -34.71 2.49 -5.80
C VAL A 72 -34.63 3.92 -5.28
N PHE A 73 -33.42 4.50 -5.30
CA PHE A 73 -33.20 5.87 -4.89
C PHE A 73 -34.07 6.87 -5.69
N GLY A 74 -34.19 6.67 -7.01
CA GLY A 74 -35.02 7.51 -7.90
C GLY A 74 -36.51 7.41 -7.63
N GLU A 75 -37.00 6.24 -7.21
CA GLU A 75 -38.41 5.97 -6.91
C GLU A 75 -38.83 6.45 -5.51
N MET A 76 -37.89 6.68 -4.59
CA MET A 76 -38.20 7.16 -3.23
C MET A 76 -38.82 8.58 -3.23
N PRO A 77 -39.96 8.80 -2.54
CA PRO A 77 -40.62 10.10 -2.48
C PRO A 77 -39.87 11.11 -1.61
N GLN A 78 -39.19 10.64 -0.56
CA GLN A 78 -38.35 11.43 0.33
C GLN A 78 -37.00 10.76 0.51
N ARG A 79 -35.94 11.56 0.68
CA ARG A 79 -34.56 11.10 0.82
C ARG A 79 -33.88 11.88 1.93
N ASP A 80 -33.43 11.19 2.95
CA ASP A 80 -32.69 11.79 4.05
C ASP A 80 -31.18 11.66 3.82
N ILE A 81 -30.40 12.24 4.73
CA ILE A 81 -28.95 12.19 4.68
C ILE A 81 -28.41 10.74 4.66
N PHE A 82 -29.12 9.79 5.26
CA PHE A 82 -28.76 8.38 5.29
C PHE A 82 -28.99 7.72 3.92
N THR A 83 -30.06 8.05 3.21
CA THR A 83 -30.33 7.57 1.85
C THR A 83 -29.16 7.92 0.92
N TRP A 84 -28.75 9.19 0.92
CA TRP A 84 -27.63 9.68 0.13
C TRP A 84 -26.32 9.01 0.54
N THR A 85 -26.04 8.93 1.84
CA THR A 85 -24.81 8.29 2.37
C THR A 85 -24.73 6.80 2.02
N SER A 86 -25.86 6.09 2.03
CA SER A 86 -25.93 4.66 1.66
C SER A 86 -25.63 4.46 0.17
N LEU A 87 -26.15 5.34 -0.69
CA LEU A 87 -25.86 5.30 -2.13
C LEU A 87 -24.37 5.58 -2.40
N LEU A 88 -23.80 6.59 -1.72
CA LEU A 88 -22.38 6.93 -1.81
C LEU A 88 -21.50 5.76 -1.37
N ARG A 89 -21.86 5.10 -0.26
CA ARG A 89 -21.13 3.92 0.23
C ARG A 89 -21.14 2.80 -0.81
N GLY A 90 -22.25 2.59 -1.50
CA GLY A 90 -22.33 1.63 -2.61
C GLY A 90 -21.31 1.94 -3.71
N PHE A 91 -21.29 3.17 -4.24
CA PHE A 91 -20.32 3.56 -5.27
C PHE A 91 -18.88 3.46 -4.77
N ALA A 92 -18.60 3.92 -3.55
CA ALA A 92 -17.28 3.84 -2.95
C ALA A 92 -16.81 2.39 -2.78
N THR A 93 -17.68 1.47 -2.36
CA THR A 93 -17.33 0.05 -2.23
C THR A 93 -17.05 -0.60 -3.58
N CYS A 94 -17.74 -0.17 -4.65
CA CYS A 94 -17.51 -0.64 -6.02
C CYS A 94 -16.29 -0.02 -6.72
N GLY A 95 -15.61 0.96 -6.11
CA GLY A 95 -14.50 1.68 -6.75
C GLY A 95 -14.92 2.75 -7.76
N GLU A 96 -16.21 3.04 -7.88
CA GLU A 96 -16.75 4.09 -8.75
C GLU A 96 -16.61 5.48 -8.10
N MET A 97 -15.41 5.85 -7.66
CA MET A 97 -15.16 7.05 -6.86
C MET A 97 -15.47 8.37 -7.58
N VAL A 98 -15.36 8.39 -8.92
CA VAL A 98 -15.75 9.55 -9.74
C VAL A 98 -17.27 9.78 -9.63
N VAL A 99 -18.05 8.72 -9.81
CA VAL A 99 -19.52 8.76 -9.69
C VAL A 99 -19.91 9.09 -8.25
N ALA A 100 -19.27 8.46 -7.25
CA ALA A 100 -19.48 8.79 -5.84
C ALA A 100 -19.31 10.30 -5.58
N ARG A 101 -18.25 10.90 -6.12
CA ARG A 101 -17.99 12.35 -5.99
C ARG A 101 -19.09 13.19 -6.63
N GLU A 102 -19.58 12.83 -7.81
CA GLU A 102 -20.68 13.55 -8.47
C GLU A 102 -21.96 13.53 -7.62
N TRP A 103 -22.31 12.37 -7.05
CA TRP A 103 -23.45 12.25 -6.15
C TRP A 103 -23.24 13.02 -4.85
N PHE A 104 -22.03 13.03 -4.33
CA PHE A 104 -21.68 13.78 -3.12
C PHE A 104 -21.79 15.29 -3.34
N CYS A 105 -21.43 15.79 -4.51
CA CYS A 105 -21.64 17.18 -4.91
C CYS A 105 -23.13 17.56 -5.02
N LYS A 106 -24.00 16.62 -5.42
CA LYS A 106 -25.46 16.82 -5.51
C LYS A 106 -26.18 16.72 -4.17
N MET A 107 -25.52 16.18 -3.15
CA MET A 107 -26.09 15.96 -1.82
C MET A 107 -26.50 17.30 -1.18
N PRO A 108 -27.78 17.46 -0.74
CA PRO A 108 -28.26 18.74 -0.18
C PRO A 108 -27.57 19.13 1.14
N GLN A 109 -27.25 18.14 1.98
CA GLN A 109 -26.59 18.32 3.26
C GLN A 109 -25.55 17.23 3.44
N ARG A 110 -24.34 17.61 3.87
CA ARG A 110 -23.24 16.70 4.19
C ARG A 110 -23.01 16.70 5.69
N ASN A 111 -22.84 15.51 6.27
CA ASN A 111 -22.42 15.33 7.66
C ASN A 111 -21.07 14.60 7.71
N ASP A 112 -20.53 14.47 8.92
CA ASP A 112 -19.28 13.76 9.21
C ASP A 112 -19.27 12.31 8.66
N VAL A 113 -20.40 11.61 8.68
CA VAL A 113 -20.52 10.25 8.12
C VAL A 113 -20.37 10.24 6.60
N SER A 114 -21.02 11.17 5.89
CA SER A 114 -20.91 11.26 4.42
C SER A 114 -19.49 11.60 3.96
N TRP A 115 -18.79 12.48 4.71
CA TRP A 115 -17.36 12.75 4.50
C TRP A 115 -16.49 11.54 4.78
N ALA A 116 -16.75 10.82 5.88
CA ALA A 116 -16.02 9.60 6.22
C ALA A 116 -16.13 8.55 5.13
N VAL A 117 -17.32 8.37 4.52
CA VAL A 117 -17.51 7.44 3.40
C VAL A 117 -16.67 7.83 2.18
N MET A 118 -16.65 9.11 1.82
CA MET A 118 -15.86 9.57 0.66
C MET A 118 -14.36 9.40 0.90
N ILE A 119 -13.86 9.85 2.06
CA ILE A 119 -12.44 9.80 2.40
C ILE A 119 -11.97 8.35 2.55
N ALA A 120 -12.72 7.51 3.26
CA ALA A 120 -12.39 6.09 3.39
C ALA A 120 -12.47 5.37 2.04
N GLY A 121 -13.43 5.74 1.18
CA GLY A 121 -13.52 5.24 -0.19
C GLY A 121 -12.27 5.56 -1.01
N TYR A 122 -11.81 6.81 -1.00
CA TYR A 122 -10.57 7.18 -1.69
C TYR A 122 -9.36 6.40 -1.16
N VAL A 123 -9.22 6.26 0.16
CA VAL A 123 -8.12 5.48 0.77
C VAL A 123 -8.20 4.00 0.39
N GLY A 124 -9.40 3.41 0.43
CA GLY A 124 -9.61 1.99 0.12
C GLY A 124 -9.32 1.62 -1.34
N HIS A 125 -9.35 2.59 -2.25
CA HIS A 125 -8.98 2.44 -3.66
C HIS A 125 -7.61 3.06 -4.00
N GLU A 126 -6.77 3.28 -2.97
CA GLU A 126 -5.41 3.80 -3.09
C GLU A 126 -5.30 5.21 -3.73
N LEU A 127 -6.40 5.96 -3.77
CA LEU A 127 -6.48 7.34 -4.26
C LEU A 127 -6.14 8.33 -3.13
N TYR A 128 -4.96 8.15 -2.51
CA TYR A 128 -4.58 8.88 -1.29
C TYR A 128 -4.55 10.40 -1.48
N ASN A 129 -4.09 10.89 -2.64
CA ASN A 129 -4.06 12.32 -2.94
C ASN A 129 -5.48 12.93 -2.98
N ASP A 130 -6.44 12.19 -3.53
CA ASP A 130 -7.84 12.64 -3.56
C ASP A 130 -8.49 12.55 -2.19
N ALA A 131 -8.09 11.60 -1.34
CA ALA A 131 -8.49 11.56 0.07
C ALA A 131 -8.05 12.83 0.83
N LEU A 132 -6.80 13.27 0.66
CA LEU A 132 -6.28 14.50 1.28
C LEU A 132 -7.00 15.75 0.74
N LYS A 133 -7.24 15.83 -0.57
CA LYS A 133 -8.04 16.92 -1.17
C LYS A 133 -9.47 16.94 -0.63
N CYS A 134 -10.09 15.76 -0.48
CA CYS A 134 -11.45 15.64 0.07
C CYS A 134 -11.49 16.06 1.55
N PHE A 135 -10.47 15.73 2.33
CA PHE A 135 -10.33 16.21 3.70
C PHE A 135 -10.15 17.72 3.78
N HIS A 136 -9.31 18.31 2.94
CA HIS A 136 -9.18 19.77 2.86
C HIS A 136 -10.51 20.44 2.46
N TRP A 137 -11.26 19.81 1.56
CA TRP A 137 -12.60 20.26 1.20
C TRP A 137 -13.57 20.20 2.40
N MET A 138 -13.54 19.12 3.19
CA MET A 138 -14.33 19.03 4.42
C MET A 138 -14.02 20.18 5.39
N LEU A 139 -12.75 20.51 5.57
CA LEU A 139 -12.31 21.58 6.47
C LEU A 139 -12.72 22.98 5.98
N THR A 140 -12.70 23.20 4.67
CA THR A 140 -13.10 24.49 4.06
C THR A 140 -14.62 24.66 3.96
N ASP A 141 -15.37 23.58 3.78
CA ASP A 141 -16.84 23.58 3.82
C ASP A 141 -17.37 23.95 5.23
N GLY A 142 -16.66 23.53 6.28
CA GLY A 142 -16.89 23.97 7.66
C GLY A 142 -18.18 23.45 8.33
N ASN A 143 -19.07 22.78 7.59
CA ASN A 143 -20.34 22.28 8.10
C ASN A 143 -20.23 21.02 8.96
N ALA A 144 -19.10 20.31 8.88
CA ALA A 144 -18.85 19.08 9.64
C ALA A 144 -17.43 19.07 10.20
N LYS A 145 -17.28 18.61 11.45
CA LYS A 145 -15.96 18.38 12.06
C LYS A 145 -15.48 16.96 11.75
N PRO A 146 -14.18 16.76 11.48
CA PRO A 146 -13.59 15.43 11.36
C PRO A 146 -13.87 14.58 12.60
N ASN A 147 -14.43 13.39 12.39
CA ASN A 147 -14.57 12.38 13.42
C ASN A 147 -13.36 11.42 13.40
N GLU A 148 -13.32 10.48 14.34
CA GLU A 148 -12.23 9.51 14.46
C GLU A 148 -11.96 8.73 13.16
N ALA A 149 -13.02 8.26 12.49
CA ALA A 149 -12.91 7.50 11.26
C ALA A 149 -12.25 8.32 10.13
N VAL A 150 -12.64 9.59 9.97
CA VAL A 150 -12.01 10.52 9.03
C VAL A 150 -10.52 10.66 9.36
N LEU A 151 -10.18 10.94 10.61
CA LEU A 151 -8.80 11.20 11.01
C LEU A 151 -7.90 9.96 10.80
N VAL A 152 -8.39 8.76 11.13
CA VAL A 152 -7.67 7.50 10.84
C VAL A 152 -7.44 7.32 9.34
N SER A 153 -8.45 7.53 8.50
CA SER A 153 -8.31 7.42 7.04
C SER A 153 -7.33 8.44 6.46
N VAL A 154 -7.38 9.70 6.91
CA VAL A 154 -6.49 10.75 6.42
C VAL A 154 -5.05 10.52 6.89
N LEU A 155 -4.84 10.08 8.15
CA LEU A 155 -3.51 9.68 8.64
C LEU A 155 -2.94 8.52 7.80
N SER A 156 -3.78 7.55 7.42
CA SER A 156 -3.38 6.49 6.49
C SER A 156 -2.96 7.05 5.13
N ALA A 157 -3.73 7.99 4.56
CA ALA A 157 -3.34 8.66 3.30
C ALA A 157 -2.00 9.39 3.42
N CYS A 158 -1.76 10.11 4.52
CA CYS A 158 -0.48 10.75 4.81
C CYS A 158 0.66 9.72 4.89
N ALA A 159 0.42 8.60 5.58
CA ALA A 159 1.39 7.52 5.73
C ALA A 159 1.81 6.95 4.37
N HIS A 160 0.83 6.70 3.49
CA HIS A 160 1.07 6.15 2.15
C HIS A 160 1.79 7.12 1.20
N LEU A 161 1.49 8.42 1.29
CA LEU A 161 2.13 9.46 0.47
C LEU A 161 3.44 10.01 1.05
N GLY A 162 3.73 9.72 2.32
CA GLY A 162 4.84 10.37 3.04
C GLY A 162 4.57 11.84 3.35
N ALA A 163 3.30 12.24 3.48
CA ALA A 163 2.87 13.60 3.76
C ALA A 163 3.01 13.93 5.26
N LEU A 164 4.26 14.10 5.70
CA LEU A 164 4.65 14.34 7.08
C LEU A 164 4.12 15.68 7.63
N ASP A 165 4.16 16.75 6.85
CA ASP A 165 3.74 18.07 7.32
C ASP A 165 2.23 18.11 7.54
N GLN A 166 1.46 17.55 6.61
CA GLN A 166 0.03 17.33 6.80
C GLN A 166 -0.25 16.40 7.98
N GLY A 167 0.49 15.30 8.12
CA GLY A 167 0.37 14.37 9.24
C GLY A 167 0.61 15.02 10.61
N LYS A 168 1.64 15.89 10.72
CA LYS A 168 1.91 16.68 11.93
C LYS A 168 0.79 17.66 12.24
N TRP A 169 0.27 18.36 11.23
CA TRP A 169 -0.86 19.26 11.42
C TRP A 169 -2.11 18.52 11.95
N ILE A 170 -2.39 17.33 11.39
CA ILE A 170 -3.50 16.47 11.85
C ILE A 170 -3.27 16.01 13.30
N HIS A 171 -2.03 15.66 13.66
CA HIS A 171 -1.72 15.28 15.04
C HIS A 171 -1.99 16.42 16.03
N ILE A 172 -1.58 17.66 15.71
CA ILE A 172 -1.89 18.84 16.53
C ILE A 172 -3.42 19.06 16.63
N TYR A 173 -4.15 18.82 15.55
CA TYR A 173 -5.62 18.88 15.55
C TYR A 173 -6.22 17.83 16.50
N ILE A 174 -5.73 16.59 16.47
CA ILE A 174 -6.16 15.48 17.35
C ILE A 174 -5.92 15.81 18.83
N GLU A 175 -4.77 16.38 19.16
CA GLU A 175 -4.45 16.80 20.53
C GLU A 175 -5.44 17.87 21.02
N ARG A 176 -5.73 18.88 20.17
CA ARG A 176 -6.66 19.96 20.50
C ARG A 176 -8.12 19.52 20.57
N SER A 177 -8.50 18.48 19.83
CA SER A 177 -9.86 17.95 19.81
C SER A 177 -10.15 16.95 20.93
N GLY A 178 -9.14 16.54 21.71
CA GLY A 178 -9.28 15.59 22.81
C GLY A 178 -9.40 14.13 22.35
N MET A 179 -9.16 13.83 21.07
CA MET A 179 -9.28 12.47 20.51
C MET A 179 -8.00 11.62 20.66
N ALA A 180 -6.92 12.19 21.22
CA ALA A 180 -5.62 11.55 21.35
C ALA A 180 -5.62 10.26 22.20
N GLN A 181 -6.66 10.01 23.01
CA GLN A 181 -6.79 8.85 23.88
C GLN A 181 -7.32 7.59 23.17
N SER A 182 -7.81 7.69 21.93
CA SER A 182 -8.26 6.51 21.16
C SER A 182 -7.08 5.64 20.72
N SER A 183 -7.14 4.33 20.96
CA SER A 183 -6.10 3.39 20.50
C SER A 183 -6.00 3.32 18.98
N ASN A 184 -7.11 3.49 18.26
CA ASN A 184 -7.11 3.54 16.79
C ASN A 184 -6.34 4.75 16.28
N ILE A 185 -6.54 5.92 16.91
CA ILE A 185 -5.84 7.16 16.57
C ILE A 185 -4.35 7.04 16.88
N SER A 186 -3.99 6.52 18.06
CA SER A 186 -2.57 6.30 18.39
C SER A 186 -1.91 5.34 17.40
N THR A 187 -2.59 4.24 17.03
CA THR A 187 -2.11 3.27 16.04
C THR A 187 -1.89 3.91 14.68
N ALA A 188 -2.86 4.72 14.21
CA ALA A 188 -2.75 5.45 12.94
C ALA A 188 -1.63 6.50 12.95
N LEU A 189 -1.42 7.20 14.07
CA LEU A 189 -0.31 8.15 14.24
C LEU A 189 1.05 7.45 14.24
N ILE A 190 1.17 6.29 14.90
CA ILE A 190 2.39 5.47 14.87
C ILE A 190 2.71 5.06 13.44
N ASP A 191 1.72 4.52 12.71
CA ASP A 191 1.90 4.11 11.31
C ASP A 191 2.28 5.30 10.41
N MET A 192 1.59 6.43 10.57
CA MET A 192 1.89 7.66 9.83
C MET A 192 3.30 8.14 10.07
N TYR A 193 3.72 8.34 11.32
CA TYR A 193 5.08 8.80 11.62
C TYR A 193 6.15 7.80 11.16
N ALA A 194 5.92 6.50 11.35
CA ALA A 194 6.84 5.47 10.91
C ALA A 194 7.01 5.48 9.38
N LYS A 195 5.92 5.50 8.61
CA LYS A 195 5.93 5.54 7.13
C LYS A 195 6.33 6.89 6.54
N CYS A 196 6.30 7.97 7.32
CA CYS A 196 6.84 9.28 6.95
C CYS A 196 8.33 9.47 7.33
N GLY A 197 8.99 8.44 7.85
CA GLY A 197 10.42 8.46 8.15
C GLY A 197 10.77 9.14 9.47
N GLN A 198 9.84 9.23 10.41
CA GLN A 198 10.03 9.82 11.75
C GLN A 198 9.78 8.77 12.84
N ILE A 199 10.64 7.76 12.89
CA ILE A 199 10.48 6.63 13.81
C ILE A 199 10.52 7.05 15.29
N ASP A 200 11.28 8.10 15.62
CA ASP A 200 11.33 8.64 16.98
C ASP A 200 10.00 9.25 17.41
N CYS A 201 9.31 9.96 16.52
CA CYS A 201 7.96 10.48 16.79
C CYS A 201 6.97 9.33 16.95
N ALA A 202 7.06 8.28 16.12
CA ALA A 202 6.23 7.08 16.28
C ALA A 202 6.44 6.43 17.65
N LYS A 203 7.70 6.33 18.09
CA LYS A 203 8.07 5.81 19.43
C LYS A 203 7.55 6.69 20.56
N GLN A 204 7.56 8.02 20.40
CA GLN A 204 7.00 8.95 21.37
C GLN A 204 5.48 8.73 21.52
N VAL A 205 4.75 8.64 20.41
CA VAL A 205 3.31 8.34 20.43
C VAL A 205 3.05 6.99 21.10
N PHE A 206 3.77 5.95 20.71
CA PHE A 206 3.66 4.61 21.31
C PHE A 206 3.89 4.61 22.83
N ASN A 207 4.91 5.33 23.29
CA ASN A 207 5.21 5.44 24.71
C ASN A 207 4.15 6.24 25.48
N GLY A 208 3.55 7.25 24.84
CA GLY A 208 2.46 8.05 25.40
C GLY A 208 1.10 7.34 25.44
N THR A 209 0.90 6.30 24.64
CA THR A 209 -0.33 5.49 24.65
C THR A 209 -0.48 4.74 25.97
N GLY A 210 -1.57 5.00 26.70
CA GLY A 210 -1.86 4.37 27.99
C GLY A 210 -2.12 2.87 27.87
N LYS A 211 -3.25 2.47 27.26
CA LYS A 211 -3.59 1.07 27.02
C LYS A 211 -3.26 0.68 25.59
N ARG A 212 -2.26 -0.19 25.41
CA ARG A 212 -1.83 -0.68 24.10
C ARG A 212 -2.52 -2.00 23.78
N ASP A 213 -3.20 -2.05 22.64
CA ASP A 213 -3.73 -3.28 22.08
C ASP A 213 -2.73 -3.91 21.09
N LEU A 214 -3.04 -5.12 20.61
CA LEU A 214 -2.22 -5.84 19.64
C LEU A 214 -1.84 -4.96 18.44
N LEU A 215 -2.80 -4.19 17.90
CA LEU A 215 -2.58 -3.30 16.75
C LEU A 215 -1.52 -2.25 17.04
N THR A 216 -1.56 -1.63 18.22
CA THR A 216 -0.57 -0.62 18.65
C THR A 216 0.85 -1.19 18.66
N TRP A 217 1.03 -2.43 19.18
CA TRP A 217 2.32 -3.13 19.18
C TRP A 217 2.78 -3.50 17.78
N THR A 218 1.89 -4.08 16.98
CA THR A 218 2.17 -4.50 15.60
C THR A 218 2.59 -3.33 14.72
N SER A 219 1.94 -2.18 14.84
CA SER A 219 2.31 -0.97 14.09
C SER A 219 3.71 -0.47 14.45
N MET A 220 4.09 -0.49 15.74
CA MET A 220 5.43 -0.06 16.14
C MET A 220 6.53 -1.06 15.73
N ILE A 221 6.26 -2.37 15.84
CA ILE A 221 7.16 -3.43 15.35
C ILE A 221 7.38 -3.29 13.84
N SER A 222 6.30 -3.09 13.08
CA SER A 222 6.37 -2.86 11.63
C SER A 222 7.12 -1.57 11.30
N GLY A 223 6.96 -0.53 12.11
CA GLY A 223 7.76 0.70 12.02
C GLY A 223 9.25 0.43 12.15
N PHE A 224 9.69 -0.26 13.20
CA PHE A 224 11.10 -0.63 13.37
C PHE A 224 11.62 -1.51 12.21
N SER A 225 10.78 -2.45 11.76
CA SER A 225 11.08 -3.35 10.64
C SER A 225 11.41 -2.60 9.33
N MET A 226 10.56 -1.64 8.94
CA MET A 226 10.78 -0.82 7.74
C MET A 226 12.02 0.07 7.86
N HIS A 227 12.40 0.46 9.07
CA HIS A 227 13.59 1.27 9.34
C HIS A 227 14.88 0.44 9.46
N GLY A 228 14.79 -0.89 9.35
CA GLY A 228 15.93 -1.80 9.53
C GLY A 228 16.41 -1.94 10.98
N LEU A 229 15.61 -1.49 11.95
CA LEU A 229 15.88 -1.51 13.38
C LEU A 229 15.47 -2.85 14.00
N GLY A 230 16.08 -3.93 13.50
CA GLY A 230 15.67 -5.29 13.84
C GLY A 230 15.88 -5.67 15.31
N ARG A 231 16.87 -5.07 15.99
CA ARG A 231 17.08 -5.32 17.43
C ARG A 231 15.92 -4.73 18.24
N GLU A 232 15.58 -3.49 17.97
CA GLU A 232 14.50 -2.76 18.63
C GLU A 232 13.15 -3.43 18.37
N ALA A 233 12.93 -3.96 17.16
CA ALA A 233 11.74 -4.75 16.84
C ALA A 233 11.64 -6.03 17.69
N LEU A 234 12.74 -6.78 17.83
CA LEU A 234 12.78 -8.01 18.64
C LEU A 234 12.64 -7.73 20.14
N GLU A 235 13.28 -6.68 20.64
CA GLU A 235 13.13 -6.24 22.04
C GLU A 235 11.68 -5.83 22.33
N LEU A 236 11.04 -5.12 21.40
CA LEU A 236 9.64 -4.72 21.52
C LEU A 236 8.70 -5.93 21.45
N PHE A 237 8.99 -6.90 20.57
CA PHE A 237 8.25 -8.16 20.48
C PHE A 237 8.37 -8.98 21.78
N ALA A 238 9.57 -9.11 22.34
CA ALA A 238 9.78 -9.80 23.61
C ALA A 238 8.99 -9.13 24.76
N ARG A 239 8.96 -7.80 24.80
CA ARG A 239 8.13 -7.04 25.75
C ARG A 239 6.64 -7.29 25.57
N MET A 240 6.15 -7.27 24.33
CA MET A 240 4.75 -7.57 24.01
C MET A 240 4.33 -8.95 24.55
N LEU A 241 5.18 -9.96 24.35
CA LEU A 241 4.96 -11.31 24.87
C LEU A 241 4.98 -11.35 26.41
N ALA A 242 5.91 -10.62 27.05
CA ALA A 242 6.00 -10.52 28.50
C ALA A 242 4.77 -9.85 29.13
N GLU A 243 4.11 -8.95 28.42
CA GLU A 243 2.82 -8.34 28.81
C GLU A 243 1.61 -9.25 28.52
N GLY A 244 1.84 -10.49 28.06
CA GLY A 244 0.79 -11.49 27.81
C GLY A 244 0.00 -11.27 26.53
N ILE A 245 0.45 -10.38 25.65
CA ILE A 245 -0.22 -10.11 24.37
C ILE A 245 0.29 -11.11 23.34
N LYS A 246 -0.62 -11.95 22.84
CA LYS A 246 -0.29 -12.96 21.82
C LYS A 246 -0.15 -12.32 20.45
N PRO A 247 0.86 -12.72 19.66
CA PRO A 247 1.01 -12.22 18.30
C PRO A 247 -0.03 -12.81 17.36
N ASP A 248 -0.23 -12.12 16.24
CA ASP A 248 -0.99 -12.60 15.09
C ASP A 248 -0.11 -12.70 13.83
N ASN A 249 -0.73 -13.08 12.71
CA ASN A 249 -0.05 -13.18 11.41
C ASN A 249 0.68 -11.87 11.04
N VAL A 250 0.05 -10.71 11.27
CA VAL A 250 0.63 -9.41 10.89
C VAL A 250 1.82 -9.07 11.77
N THR A 251 1.72 -9.36 13.07
CA THR A 251 2.82 -9.18 14.03
C THR A 251 4.05 -9.95 13.58
N LEU A 252 3.88 -11.23 13.24
CA LEU A 252 5.00 -12.11 12.88
C LEU A 252 5.60 -11.77 11.53
N ILE A 253 4.81 -11.33 10.55
CA ILE A 253 5.33 -10.73 9.31
C ILE A 253 6.22 -9.51 9.64
N GLY A 254 5.78 -8.63 10.54
CA GLY A 254 6.54 -7.46 10.98
C GLY A 254 7.90 -7.84 11.57
N VAL A 255 7.92 -8.83 12.49
CA VAL A 255 9.14 -9.33 13.14
C VAL A 255 10.07 -10.03 12.13
N LEU A 256 9.53 -10.91 11.27
CA LEU A 256 10.32 -11.62 10.25
C LEU A 256 10.95 -10.65 9.25
N ASN A 257 10.21 -9.63 8.81
CA ASN A 257 10.76 -8.55 7.99
C ASN A 257 11.85 -7.78 8.72
N ALA A 258 11.72 -7.58 10.04
CA ALA A 258 12.74 -6.88 10.82
C ALA A 258 14.03 -7.68 10.86
N CYS A 259 13.93 -9.02 11.01
CA CYS A 259 15.05 -9.93 10.86
C CYS A 259 15.63 -9.89 9.44
N SER A 260 14.78 -9.91 8.41
CA SER A 260 15.20 -9.84 6.99
C SER A 260 15.97 -8.56 6.68
N HIS A 261 15.51 -7.41 7.16
CA HIS A 261 16.12 -6.11 6.85
C HIS A 261 17.39 -5.81 7.66
N SER A 262 17.59 -6.52 8.78
CA SER A 262 18.75 -6.36 9.68
C SER A 262 19.74 -7.52 9.62
N GLY A 263 19.47 -8.55 8.81
CA GLY A 263 20.36 -9.71 8.62
C GLY A 263 20.39 -10.69 9.79
N ARG A 264 19.35 -10.71 10.63
CA ARG A 264 19.21 -11.59 11.80
C ARG A 264 18.65 -12.96 11.41
N VAL A 265 19.45 -13.73 10.69
CA VAL A 265 19.03 -15.00 10.08
C VAL A 265 18.58 -16.02 11.11
N GLU A 266 19.35 -16.21 12.19
CA GLU A 266 19.07 -17.25 13.17
C GLU A 266 17.81 -16.92 14.01
N GLU A 267 17.64 -15.66 14.41
CA GLU A 267 16.43 -15.21 15.10
C GLU A 267 15.19 -15.30 14.20
N GLY A 268 15.31 -14.92 12.92
CA GLY A 268 14.21 -15.04 11.96
C GLY A 268 13.78 -16.49 11.71
N LEU A 269 14.75 -17.42 11.63
CA LEU A 269 14.46 -18.86 11.52
C LEU A 269 13.77 -19.40 12.78
N SER A 270 14.27 -19.06 13.97
CA SER A 270 13.65 -19.47 15.25
C SER A 270 12.19 -19.00 15.33
N ILE A 271 11.92 -17.72 15.04
CA ILE A 271 10.56 -17.17 15.06
C ILE A 271 9.65 -17.87 14.04
N PHE A 272 10.15 -18.14 12.84
CA PHE A 272 9.37 -18.80 11.79
C PHE A 272 8.92 -20.21 12.21
N TYR A 273 9.83 -21.01 12.77
CA TYR A 273 9.50 -22.38 13.20
C TYR A 273 8.73 -22.44 14.51
N GLU A 274 8.93 -21.48 15.42
CA GLU A 274 8.14 -21.37 16.66
C GLU A 274 6.70 -20.92 16.41
N MET A 275 6.41 -20.34 15.24
CA MET A 275 5.12 -19.73 14.97
C MET A 275 3.91 -20.67 15.16
N GLU A 276 4.04 -21.90 14.70
CA GLU A 276 2.99 -22.92 14.86
C GLU A 276 3.01 -23.52 16.26
N HIS A 277 4.19 -23.81 16.81
CA HIS A 277 4.34 -24.50 18.09
C HIS A 277 4.03 -23.62 19.31
N SER A 278 4.48 -22.37 19.31
CA SER A 278 4.34 -21.43 20.42
C SER A 278 3.04 -20.62 20.36
N TRP A 279 2.56 -20.30 19.16
CA TRP A 279 1.41 -19.40 18.97
C TRP A 279 0.25 -20.01 18.19
N GLY A 280 0.36 -21.24 17.67
CA GLY A 280 -0.71 -21.90 16.92
C GLY A 280 -1.03 -21.23 15.58
N ILE A 281 -0.06 -20.50 15.01
CA ILE A 281 -0.23 -19.79 13.75
C ILE A 281 0.43 -20.62 12.65
N ALA A 282 -0.37 -21.16 11.74
CA ALA A 282 0.17 -21.89 10.60
C ALA A 282 0.83 -20.90 9.61
N PRO A 283 2.04 -21.19 9.09
CA PRO A 283 2.67 -20.37 8.08
C PRO A 283 1.81 -20.18 6.83
N LYS A 284 1.77 -18.93 6.36
CA LYS A 284 1.06 -18.49 5.13
C LYS A 284 2.06 -18.02 4.10
N LEU A 285 1.58 -17.78 2.88
CA LEU A 285 2.40 -17.33 1.74
C LEU A 285 3.25 -16.10 2.08
N GLU A 286 2.69 -15.15 2.84
CA GLU A 286 3.36 -13.93 3.28
C GLU A 286 4.52 -14.23 4.24
N HIS A 287 4.35 -15.16 5.18
CA HIS A 287 5.40 -15.58 6.11
C HIS A 287 6.55 -16.28 5.37
N TYR A 288 6.23 -17.15 4.41
CA TYR A 288 7.23 -17.75 3.53
C TYR A 288 7.95 -16.69 2.69
N GLY A 289 7.23 -15.66 2.22
CA GLY A 289 7.83 -14.51 1.55
C GLY A 289 8.91 -13.83 2.40
N CYS A 290 8.64 -13.57 3.67
CA CYS A 290 9.62 -13.01 4.60
C CYS A 290 10.82 -13.96 4.81
N LEU A 291 10.57 -15.26 4.98
CA LEU A 291 11.63 -16.26 5.16
C LEU A 291 12.54 -16.36 3.93
N ILE A 292 11.95 -16.40 2.74
CA ILE A 292 12.69 -16.47 1.47
C ILE A 292 13.48 -15.20 1.26
N ASP A 293 12.93 -14.02 1.56
CA ASP A 293 13.64 -12.74 1.49
C ASP A 293 14.84 -12.71 2.46
N LEU A 294 14.66 -13.17 3.71
CA LEU A 294 15.74 -13.28 4.71
C LEU A 294 16.88 -14.19 4.23
N LEU A 295 16.54 -15.41 3.81
CA LEU A 295 17.52 -16.39 3.32
C LEU A 295 18.21 -15.91 2.04
N SER A 296 17.44 -15.29 1.14
CA SER A 296 17.92 -14.72 -0.11
C SER A 296 18.98 -13.65 0.14
N ARG A 297 18.69 -12.63 0.97
CA ARG A 297 19.63 -11.54 1.25
C ARG A 297 20.90 -12.03 1.94
N SER A 298 20.79 -13.06 2.78
CA SER A 298 21.93 -13.69 3.46
C SER A 298 22.77 -14.61 2.56
N GLY A 299 22.41 -14.78 1.28
CA GLY A 299 23.10 -15.66 0.34
C GLY A 299 22.82 -17.16 0.56
N ARG A 300 21.91 -17.54 1.46
CA ARG A 300 21.51 -18.94 1.73
C ARG A 300 20.49 -19.45 0.70
N LEU A 301 20.86 -19.34 -0.59
CA LEU A 301 19.94 -19.56 -1.70
C LEU A 301 19.40 -21.00 -1.80
N GLU A 302 20.21 -22.01 -1.51
CA GLU A 302 19.74 -23.41 -1.56
C GLU A 302 18.72 -23.68 -0.45
N SER A 303 18.96 -23.15 0.76
CA SER A 303 17.99 -23.24 1.87
C SER A 303 16.68 -22.53 1.53
N ALA A 304 16.76 -21.38 0.86
CA ALA A 304 15.57 -20.66 0.37
C ALA A 304 14.80 -21.49 -0.67
N PHE A 305 15.50 -22.09 -1.63
CA PHE A 305 14.91 -22.97 -2.63
C PHE A 305 14.20 -24.18 -2.01
N GLU A 306 14.85 -24.88 -1.08
CA GLU A 306 14.22 -26.03 -0.39
C GLU A 306 13.03 -25.61 0.47
N SER A 307 13.06 -24.40 1.06
CA SER A 307 11.91 -23.85 1.81
C SER A 307 10.69 -23.62 0.91
N VAL A 308 10.89 -23.08 -0.31
CA VAL A 308 9.81 -22.91 -1.30
C VAL A 308 9.28 -24.25 -1.79
N LYS A 309 10.13 -25.27 -1.88
CA LYS A 309 9.73 -26.60 -2.37
C LYS A 309 8.99 -27.43 -1.32
N SER A 310 9.36 -27.28 -0.06
CA SER A 310 8.84 -28.07 1.07
C SER A 310 7.60 -27.46 1.74
N MET A 311 7.19 -26.24 1.35
CA MET A 311 6.02 -25.60 1.95
C MET A 311 4.72 -26.39 1.68
N PRO A 312 3.80 -26.46 2.66
CA PRO A 312 2.56 -27.24 2.53
C PRO A 312 1.50 -26.54 1.64
N ILE A 313 1.77 -25.29 1.25
CA ILE A 313 0.89 -24.47 0.42
C ILE A 313 1.49 -24.37 -0.98
N LYS A 314 0.69 -24.29 -2.03
CA LYS A 314 1.21 -24.10 -3.40
C LYS A 314 1.96 -22.76 -3.49
N PRO A 315 3.24 -22.72 -3.89
CA PRO A 315 3.97 -21.48 -4.10
C PRO A 315 3.38 -20.66 -5.26
N ASP A 316 3.39 -19.35 -5.13
CA ASP A 316 2.97 -18.44 -6.20
C ASP A 316 4.16 -17.97 -7.06
N ALA A 317 3.87 -17.27 -8.16
CA ALA A 317 4.92 -16.75 -9.04
C ALA A 317 5.79 -15.68 -8.35
N VAL A 318 5.27 -14.97 -7.35
CA VAL A 318 5.97 -13.88 -6.67
C VAL A 318 7.15 -14.43 -5.85
N LEU A 319 6.95 -15.52 -5.10
CA LEU A 319 8.02 -16.17 -4.32
C LEU A 319 9.17 -16.65 -5.21
N TRP A 320 8.85 -17.34 -6.31
CA TRP A 320 9.87 -17.80 -7.25
C TRP A 320 10.62 -16.64 -7.91
N ARG A 321 9.93 -15.55 -8.25
CA ARG A 321 10.58 -14.34 -8.80
C ARG A 321 11.48 -13.65 -7.79
N ALA A 322 11.10 -13.61 -6.52
CA ALA A 322 11.94 -13.06 -5.45
C ALA A 322 13.26 -13.85 -5.33
N LEU A 323 13.18 -15.18 -5.33
CA LEU A 323 14.37 -16.04 -5.29
C LEU A 323 15.22 -15.92 -6.57
N LEU A 324 14.60 -15.83 -7.75
CA LEU A 324 15.33 -15.60 -9.01
C LEU A 324 16.08 -14.26 -9.01
N SER A 325 15.47 -13.22 -8.44
CA SER A 325 16.13 -11.92 -8.24
C SER A 325 17.36 -12.05 -7.33
N ALA A 326 17.27 -12.86 -6.28
CA ALA A 326 18.39 -13.13 -5.38
C ALA A 326 19.52 -13.91 -6.08
N CYS A 327 19.20 -14.90 -6.92
CA CYS A 327 20.18 -15.59 -7.76
C CYS A 327 20.97 -14.63 -8.65
N ARG A 328 20.34 -13.57 -9.14
CA ARG A 328 21.02 -12.49 -9.89
C ARG A 328 22.00 -11.72 -9.00
N VAL A 329 21.57 -11.30 -7.82
CA VAL A 329 22.42 -10.54 -6.88
C VAL A 329 23.64 -11.33 -6.45
N HIS A 330 23.49 -12.64 -6.22
CA HIS A 330 24.59 -13.51 -5.78
C HIS A 330 25.30 -14.28 -6.92
N GLY A 331 24.90 -14.08 -8.18
CA GLY A 331 25.50 -14.73 -9.35
C GLY A 331 25.30 -16.25 -9.45
N ASN A 332 24.22 -16.81 -8.88
CA ASN A 332 23.96 -18.26 -8.89
C ASN A 332 23.09 -18.70 -10.08
N ILE A 333 23.74 -19.01 -11.21
CA ILE A 333 23.08 -19.43 -12.46
C ILE A 333 22.32 -20.74 -12.29
N GLY A 334 22.98 -21.76 -11.74
CA GLY A 334 22.44 -23.11 -11.71
C GLY A 334 21.13 -23.17 -10.94
N LEU A 335 21.01 -22.38 -9.87
CA LEU A 335 19.74 -22.25 -9.16
C LEU A 335 18.71 -21.42 -9.93
N GLY A 336 19.13 -20.34 -10.60
CA GLY A 336 18.25 -19.55 -11.48
C GLY A 336 17.58 -20.38 -12.58
N GLU A 337 18.32 -21.30 -13.20
CA GLU A 337 17.80 -22.22 -14.24
C GLU A 337 16.84 -23.27 -13.68
N ARG A 338 17.04 -23.72 -12.42
CA ARG A 338 16.07 -24.59 -11.74
C ARG A 338 14.76 -23.85 -11.46
N ILE A 339 14.85 -22.61 -10.98
CA ILE A 339 13.69 -21.79 -10.59
C ILE A 339 12.78 -21.48 -11.80
N ILE A 340 13.34 -21.19 -12.98
CA ILE A 340 12.50 -20.82 -14.14
C ILE A 340 11.56 -21.96 -14.53
N SER A 341 12.00 -23.22 -14.43
CA SER A 341 11.16 -24.37 -14.75
C SER A 341 9.86 -24.38 -13.92
N HIS A 342 9.93 -23.92 -12.67
CA HIS A 342 8.77 -23.76 -11.80
C HIS A 342 7.91 -22.55 -12.17
N ILE A 343 8.51 -21.42 -12.53
CA ILE A 343 7.76 -20.21 -12.97
C ILE A 343 6.96 -20.51 -14.24
N THR A 344 7.59 -21.13 -15.25
CA THR A 344 6.93 -21.44 -16.53
C THR A 344 5.77 -22.43 -16.37
N GLN A 345 5.86 -23.36 -15.41
CA GLN A 345 4.76 -24.29 -15.10
C GLN A 345 3.58 -23.60 -14.40
N LEU A 346 3.86 -22.64 -13.52
CA LEU A 346 2.84 -21.92 -12.75
C LEU A 346 2.13 -20.86 -13.59
N ASP A 347 2.87 -20.21 -14.48
CA ASP A 347 2.37 -19.11 -15.28
C ASP A 347 3.04 -19.09 -16.68
N PRO A 348 2.51 -19.88 -17.64
CA PRO A 348 3.06 -19.96 -18.98
C PRO A 348 2.98 -18.63 -19.76
N GLY A 349 2.14 -17.69 -19.31
CA GLY A 349 1.82 -16.44 -20.00
C GLY A 349 2.41 -15.17 -19.40
N SER A 350 2.93 -15.20 -18.16
CA SER A 350 3.47 -14.00 -17.53
C SER A 350 4.91 -13.68 -17.97
N GLY A 351 5.04 -12.54 -18.66
CA GLY A 351 6.33 -12.01 -19.12
C GLY A 351 7.32 -11.67 -17.99
N GLY A 352 6.85 -11.48 -16.75
CA GLY A 352 7.69 -11.04 -15.63
C GLY A 352 8.81 -12.00 -15.23
N GLY A 353 8.58 -13.31 -15.35
CA GLY A 353 9.61 -14.34 -15.09
C GLY A 353 10.72 -14.35 -16.14
N TYR A 354 10.34 -14.21 -17.42
CA TYR A 354 11.28 -14.18 -18.53
C TYR A 354 12.12 -12.90 -18.57
N VAL A 355 11.56 -11.76 -18.14
CA VAL A 355 12.33 -10.50 -17.95
C VAL A 355 13.46 -10.71 -16.94
N LEU A 356 13.17 -11.31 -15.78
CA LEU A 356 14.17 -11.55 -14.73
C LEU A 356 15.25 -12.54 -15.17
N LEU A 357 14.89 -13.58 -15.91
CA LEU A 357 15.86 -14.54 -16.46
C LEU A 357 16.74 -13.91 -17.56
N SER A 358 16.14 -13.15 -18.46
CA SER A 358 16.87 -12.38 -19.48
C SER A 358 17.90 -11.43 -18.83
N ASN A 359 17.50 -10.76 -17.73
CA ASN A 359 18.41 -9.94 -16.92
C ASN A 359 19.52 -10.76 -16.24
N LEU A 360 19.22 -11.95 -15.73
CA LEU A 360 20.23 -12.84 -15.14
C LEU A 360 21.28 -13.24 -16.18
N TYR A 361 20.86 -13.69 -17.37
CA TYR A 361 21.79 -14.03 -18.46
C TYR A 361 22.60 -12.83 -18.94
N ALA A 362 21.97 -11.66 -19.05
CA ALA A 362 22.64 -10.42 -19.43
C ALA A 362 23.71 -9.99 -18.40
N SER A 363 23.41 -10.12 -17.10
CA SER A 363 24.35 -9.79 -16.02
C SER A 363 25.63 -10.64 -16.04
N LEU A 364 25.59 -11.78 -16.73
CA LEU A 364 26.66 -12.77 -16.80
C LEU A 364 27.27 -12.89 -18.21
N GLY A 365 26.90 -11.97 -19.12
CA GLY A 365 27.46 -11.90 -20.48
C GLY A 365 26.99 -13.01 -21.44
N GLN A 366 25.96 -13.78 -21.09
CA GLN A 366 25.45 -14.89 -21.90
C GLN A 366 24.39 -14.43 -22.93
N TRP A 367 24.83 -13.68 -23.94
CA TRP A 367 23.94 -13.05 -24.93
C TRP A 367 23.14 -14.02 -25.79
N ASP A 368 23.66 -15.22 -26.05
CA ASP A 368 22.94 -16.26 -26.78
C ASP A 368 21.70 -16.75 -26.03
N SER A 369 21.81 -16.89 -24.70
CA SER A 369 20.69 -17.26 -23.82
C SER A 369 19.67 -16.14 -23.68
N VAL A 370 20.12 -14.88 -23.63
CA VAL A 370 19.25 -13.69 -23.69
C VAL A 370 18.40 -13.71 -24.95
N ASN A 371 19.02 -13.94 -26.11
CA ASN A 371 18.32 -13.98 -27.39
C ASN A 371 17.31 -15.13 -27.49
N LYS A 372 17.61 -16.29 -26.91
CA LYS A 372 16.67 -17.43 -26.83
C LYS A 372 15.45 -17.12 -25.98
N VAL A 373 15.66 -16.54 -24.79
CA VAL A 373 14.55 -16.13 -23.90
C VAL A 373 13.68 -15.06 -24.57
N ARG A 374 14.29 -14.06 -25.23
CA ARG A 374 13.57 -12.99 -25.93
C ARG A 374 12.70 -13.49 -27.08
N LYS A 375 13.14 -14.50 -27.84
CA LYS A 375 12.34 -15.11 -28.92
C LYS A 375 11.06 -15.79 -28.42
N GLY A 376 10.99 -16.13 -27.13
CA GLY A 376 9.79 -16.68 -26.48
C GLY A 376 8.88 -15.62 -25.85
N MET A 377 9.27 -14.34 -25.79
CA MET A 377 8.51 -13.27 -25.16
C MET A 377 7.53 -12.63 -26.16
N ASN A 378 6.38 -13.25 -26.35
CA ASN A 378 5.22 -12.58 -26.94
C ASN A 378 4.24 -12.22 -25.82
N HIS A 379 3.76 -10.98 -25.82
CA HIS A 379 2.80 -10.36 -24.89
C HIS A 379 3.42 -9.55 -23.72
N ARG A 380 3.16 -8.23 -23.76
CA ARG A 380 3.25 -7.34 -22.61
C ARG A 380 1.99 -7.54 -21.76
N GLU A 381 2.15 -7.67 -20.44
CA GLU A 381 1.01 -7.63 -19.52
C GLU A 381 0.36 -6.23 -19.54
N PRO A 382 -0.92 -6.11 -19.88
CA PRO A 382 -1.69 -4.90 -19.61
C PRO A 382 -2.01 -4.88 -18.12
N GLY A 383 -1.52 -3.88 -17.38
CA GLY A 383 -1.89 -3.68 -15.97
C GLY A 383 -0.77 -3.39 -14.98
N SER A 384 0.51 -3.30 -15.41
CA SER A 384 1.54 -2.79 -14.50
C SER A 384 1.28 -1.30 -14.23
N TYR A 385 0.92 -0.97 -12.98
CA TYR A 385 0.94 0.42 -12.53
C TYR A 385 2.34 0.99 -12.76
N PRO A 386 2.47 2.21 -13.31
CA PRO A 386 3.76 2.84 -13.49
C PRO A 386 4.43 3.08 -12.13
N GLY A 387 5.75 2.98 -12.09
CA GLY A 387 6.50 3.38 -10.89
C GLY A 387 6.32 4.88 -10.65
N CYS A 388 5.82 5.24 -9.47
CA CYS A 388 5.57 6.62 -9.08
C CYS A 388 6.34 6.97 -7.81
N SER A 389 6.84 8.20 -7.76
CA SER A 389 7.51 8.76 -6.58
C SER A 389 6.75 9.97 -6.07
N TYR A 390 6.62 10.08 -4.75
CA TYR A 390 5.96 11.17 -4.07
C TYR A 390 6.98 11.96 -3.23
N ILE A 391 6.85 13.29 -3.24
CA ILE A 391 7.62 14.20 -2.40
C ILE A 391 6.69 15.28 -1.86
N GLU A 392 6.76 15.56 -0.57
CA GLU A 392 6.03 16.67 0.06
C GLU A 392 6.97 17.88 0.21
N ILE A 393 6.54 19.03 -0.31
CA ILE A 393 7.23 20.32 -0.15
C ILE A 393 6.18 21.38 0.19
N ASP A 394 6.43 22.15 1.25
CA ASP A 394 5.53 23.21 1.73
C ASP A 394 4.08 22.73 1.95
N GLY A 395 3.92 21.51 2.47
CA GLY A 395 2.62 20.87 2.72
C GLY A 395 1.88 20.38 1.48
N VAL A 396 2.48 20.44 0.29
CA VAL A 396 1.90 19.94 -0.96
C VAL A 396 2.61 18.66 -1.39
N VAL A 397 1.84 17.60 -1.67
CA VAL A 397 2.37 16.34 -2.21
C VAL A 397 2.46 16.44 -3.73
N HIS A 398 3.67 16.27 -4.25
CA HIS A 398 3.97 16.21 -5.68
C HIS A 398 4.19 14.76 -6.09
N GLU A 399 3.51 14.34 -7.16
CA GLU A 399 3.65 13.02 -7.77
C GLU A 399 4.51 13.12 -9.02
N PHE A 400 5.41 12.15 -9.19
CA PHE A 400 6.27 12.00 -10.35
C PHE A 400 6.12 10.61 -10.95
N LEU A 401 5.83 10.55 -12.24
CA LEU A 401 5.86 9.32 -13.04
C LEU A 401 7.20 9.18 -13.77
N ALA A 402 7.57 7.96 -14.16
CA ALA A 402 8.72 7.77 -15.04
C ALA A 402 8.48 8.51 -16.37
N ALA A 403 9.46 9.31 -16.81
CA ALA A 403 9.33 10.21 -17.97
C ALA A 403 8.13 11.17 -17.90
N ASP A 404 7.84 11.70 -16.70
CA ASP A 404 6.76 12.65 -16.46
C ASP A 404 6.80 13.85 -17.43
N ARG A 405 5.61 14.29 -17.82
CA ARG A 405 5.38 15.49 -18.64
C ARG A 405 4.29 16.41 -18.09
N LEU A 406 3.61 15.98 -17.04
CA LEU A 406 2.41 16.63 -16.51
C LEU A 406 2.72 17.57 -15.35
N HIS A 407 3.88 17.44 -14.70
CA HIS A 407 4.25 18.34 -13.62
C HIS A 407 4.38 19.81 -14.11
N PRO A 408 3.78 20.82 -13.45
CA PRO A 408 3.78 22.21 -13.92
C PRO A 408 5.18 22.80 -14.14
N ARG A 409 6.17 22.34 -13.36
CA ARG A 409 7.58 22.78 -13.43
C ARG A 409 8.50 21.77 -14.13
N ILE A 410 7.97 20.87 -14.96
CA ILE A 410 8.74 19.75 -15.52
C ILE A 410 9.98 20.19 -16.31
N VAL A 411 9.92 21.32 -17.02
CA VAL A 411 11.05 21.86 -17.79
C VAL A 411 12.23 22.22 -16.88
N GLU A 412 11.98 22.91 -15.76
CA GLU A 412 13.00 23.25 -14.77
C GLU A 412 13.57 21.99 -14.11
N ILE A 413 12.70 21.04 -13.78
CA ILE A 413 13.08 19.77 -13.13
C ILE A 413 14.00 18.96 -14.05
N ASN A 414 13.68 18.88 -15.34
CA ASN A 414 14.51 18.17 -16.32
C ASN A 414 15.88 18.84 -16.50
N TYR A 415 15.91 20.18 -16.54
CA TYR A 415 17.17 20.92 -16.59
C TYR A 415 18.03 20.64 -15.35
N LYS A 416 17.43 20.69 -14.15
CA LYS A 416 18.13 20.36 -12.92
C LYS A 416 18.60 18.92 -12.89
N LEU A 417 17.76 17.98 -13.31
CA LEU A 417 18.09 16.57 -13.34
C LEU A 417 19.31 16.32 -14.24
N ASN A 418 19.36 16.92 -15.43
CA ASN A 418 20.52 16.82 -16.31
C ASN A 418 21.80 17.37 -15.66
N GLU A 419 21.70 18.49 -14.94
CA GLU A 419 22.83 19.05 -14.17
C GLU A 419 23.28 18.10 -13.05
N VAL A 420 22.34 17.57 -12.26
CA VAL A 420 22.59 16.61 -11.19
C VAL A 420 23.29 15.37 -11.73
N MET A 421 22.76 14.77 -12.80
CA MET A 421 23.32 13.55 -13.41
C MET A 421 24.74 13.78 -13.94
N LYS A 422 24.99 14.93 -14.58
CA LYS A 422 26.33 15.30 -15.04
C LYS A 422 27.29 15.49 -13.87
N ARG A 423 26.85 16.11 -12.79
CA ARG A 423 27.69 16.39 -11.62
C ARG A 423 28.03 15.12 -10.84
N ILE A 424 27.09 14.21 -10.63
CA ILE A 424 27.40 12.93 -9.96
C ILE A 424 28.28 12.00 -10.80
N TYR A 425 28.24 12.12 -12.13
CA TYR A 425 29.15 11.42 -13.02
C TYR A 425 30.59 11.92 -12.85
N ILE A 426 30.79 13.24 -12.89
CA ILE A 426 32.12 13.87 -12.81
C ILE A 426 32.70 13.82 -11.39
N ASP A 427 31.93 14.28 -10.40
CA ASP A 427 32.41 14.50 -9.02
C ASP A 427 32.09 13.33 -8.08
N GLY A 428 31.04 12.56 -8.40
CA GLY A 428 30.51 11.50 -7.54
C GLY A 428 31.01 10.10 -7.89
N GLY A 429 31.66 9.93 -9.04
CA GLY A 429 32.08 8.62 -9.57
C GLY A 429 30.92 7.69 -9.92
N TYR A 430 29.71 8.24 -10.13
CA TYR A 430 28.55 7.46 -10.52
C TYR A 430 28.63 7.06 -11.99
N VAL A 431 28.46 5.77 -12.27
CA VAL A 431 28.37 5.23 -13.63
C VAL A 431 26.99 4.58 -13.78
N PRO A 432 26.18 4.99 -14.78
CA PRO A 432 24.88 4.38 -15.02
C PRO A 432 24.97 2.88 -15.25
N VAL A 433 24.08 2.10 -14.61
CA VAL A 433 24.02 0.65 -14.79
C VAL A 433 23.19 0.31 -16.03
N THR A 434 23.75 0.51 -17.22
CA THR A 434 23.06 0.33 -18.52
C THR A 434 22.71 -1.11 -18.85
N LYS A 435 23.41 -2.08 -18.24
CA LYS A 435 23.19 -3.54 -18.42
C LYS A 435 21.77 -4.00 -18.07
N LEU A 436 21.01 -3.18 -17.34
CA LEU A 436 19.64 -3.47 -16.88
C LEU A 436 18.56 -2.95 -17.85
N VAL A 437 18.92 -2.17 -18.88
CA VAL A 437 17.96 -1.68 -19.89
C VAL A 437 17.89 -2.68 -21.04
N LEU A 438 16.78 -3.41 -21.06
CA LEU A 438 16.57 -4.59 -21.90
C LEU A 438 16.20 -4.33 -23.36
N PHE A 439 16.25 -3.08 -23.83
CA PHE A 439 15.89 -2.73 -25.20
C PHE A 439 17.11 -2.77 -26.13
N ASP A 440 16.89 -3.08 -27.43
CA ASP A 440 17.86 -2.87 -28.52
C ASP A 440 18.00 -1.37 -28.78
N LEU A 441 18.55 -0.69 -27.78
CA LEU A 441 18.83 0.73 -27.76
C LEU A 441 20.35 0.92 -27.75
N SER A 442 20.82 2.03 -28.32
CA SER A 442 22.21 2.43 -28.13
C SER A 442 22.51 2.60 -26.64
N GLU A 443 23.78 2.51 -26.22
CA GLU A 443 24.12 2.73 -24.81
C GLU A 443 23.68 4.13 -24.33
N GLU A 444 23.69 5.13 -25.21
CA GLU A 444 23.19 6.49 -24.96
C GLU A 444 21.67 6.53 -24.70
N GLU A 445 20.88 5.75 -25.45
CA GLU A 445 19.43 5.65 -25.27
C GLU A 445 19.06 4.87 -23.99
N LYS A 446 19.89 3.90 -23.58
CA LYS A 446 19.74 3.18 -22.30
C LYS A 446 20.05 4.09 -21.12
N GLU A 447 21.13 4.87 -21.20
CA GLU A 447 21.47 5.89 -20.20
C GLU A 447 20.35 6.92 -20.06
N GLN A 448 19.76 7.36 -21.18
CA GLN A 448 18.59 8.21 -21.15
C GLN A 448 17.44 7.52 -20.40
N ALA A 449 16.99 6.33 -20.81
CA ALA A 449 15.87 5.63 -20.15
C ALA A 449 16.01 5.52 -18.62
N ILE A 450 17.23 5.30 -18.11
CA ILE A 450 17.53 5.21 -16.67
C ILE A 450 17.58 6.58 -15.97
N SER A 451 17.94 7.64 -16.70
CA SER A 451 18.03 8.99 -16.17
C SER A 451 16.67 9.52 -15.71
N TRP A 452 15.59 9.17 -16.43
CA TRP A 452 14.23 9.70 -16.21
C TRP A 452 13.36 8.88 -15.24
N HIS A 453 13.98 8.14 -14.33
CA HIS A 453 13.25 7.46 -13.27
C HIS A 453 12.57 8.48 -12.33
N SER A 454 11.36 8.16 -11.89
CA SER A 454 10.52 9.04 -11.05
C SER A 454 11.24 9.55 -9.78
N GLU A 455 12.13 8.72 -9.23
CA GLU A 455 12.90 9.00 -8.03
C GLU A 455 13.89 10.14 -8.27
N LYS A 456 14.55 10.12 -9.44
CA LYS A 456 15.54 11.13 -9.82
C LYS A 456 14.85 12.46 -10.14
N LEU A 457 13.67 12.42 -10.77
CA LEU A 457 12.82 13.61 -10.97
C LEU A 457 12.42 14.22 -9.62
N ALA A 458 11.96 13.41 -8.67
CA ALA A 458 11.59 13.85 -7.33
C ALA A 458 12.79 14.46 -6.57
N ILE A 459 13.98 13.86 -6.68
CA ILE A 459 15.22 14.43 -6.08
C ILE A 459 15.57 15.77 -6.73
N ALA A 460 15.54 15.87 -8.06
CA ALA A 460 15.83 17.11 -8.76
C ALA A 460 14.87 18.22 -8.35
N PHE A 461 13.58 17.90 -8.23
CA PHE A 461 12.56 18.83 -7.72
C PHE A 461 12.82 19.23 -6.25
N GLY A 462 13.18 18.27 -5.39
CA GLY A 462 13.56 18.52 -4.01
C GLY A 462 14.78 19.43 -3.89
N LEU A 463 15.81 19.23 -4.71
CA LEU A 463 17.00 20.10 -4.76
C LEU A 463 16.70 21.50 -5.28
N LEU A 464 15.72 21.66 -6.19
CA LEU A 464 15.29 22.97 -6.68
C LEU A 464 14.47 23.75 -5.67
N SER A 465 13.66 23.05 -4.87
CA SER A 465 12.58 23.66 -4.11
C SER A 465 12.84 23.73 -2.62
N THR A 466 13.98 23.21 -2.13
CA THR A 466 14.35 23.24 -0.71
C THR A 466 15.68 23.93 -0.48
N ALA A 467 15.81 24.62 0.66
CA ALA A 467 17.07 25.24 1.07
C ALA A 467 18.16 24.19 1.32
N GLU A 468 19.42 24.54 1.05
CA GLU A 468 20.58 23.69 1.33
C GLU A 468 20.53 23.13 2.77
N GLY A 469 20.87 21.85 2.95
CA GLY A 469 20.82 21.17 4.25
C GLY A 469 19.47 20.55 4.66
N THR A 470 18.31 21.02 4.18
CA THR A 470 16.95 20.44 4.45
C THR A 470 16.70 19.00 3.94
N PRO A 471 16.65 17.91 4.74
CA PRO A 471 16.58 16.54 4.18
C PRO A 471 15.48 16.31 3.14
N ILE A 472 15.80 15.65 2.02
CA ILE A 472 14.84 15.33 0.95
C ILE A 472 14.17 13.99 1.29
N ARG A 473 12.83 13.95 1.35
CA ARG A 473 12.06 12.75 1.67
C ARG A 473 11.23 12.32 0.47
N ILE A 474 11.37 11.07 0.06
CA ILE A 474 10.68 10.52 -1.10
C ILE A 474 10.01 9.20 -0.72
N VAL A 475 8.80 8.99 -1.21
CA VAL A 475 8.13 7.69 -1.16
C VAL A 475 8.04 7.12 -2.56
N LYS A 476 8.38 5.84 -2.71
CA LYS A 476 8.29 5.08 -3.96
C LYS A 476 7.33 3.90 -3.77
N ASN A 477 6.41 3.71 -4.72
CA ASN A 477 5.46 2.59 -4.69
C ASN A 477 6.07 1.22 -5.07
N LEU A 478 7.24 1.22 -5.69
CA LEU A 478 8.01 0.03 -6.08
C LEU A 478 9.32 -0.05 -5.28
N ARG A 479 10.01 -1.19 -5.36
CA ARG A 479 11.38 -1.32 -4.85
C ARG A 479 12.32 -0.46 -5.71
N ILE A 480 13.26 0.25 -5.07
CA ILE A 480 14.23 1.09 -5.78
C ILE A 480 15.13 0.17 -6.64
N CYS A 481 15.53 0.61 -7.83
CA CYS A 481 16.47 -0.16 -8.64
C CYS A 481 17.93 0.12 -8.23
N GLU A 482 18.83 -0.82 -8.57
CA GLU A 482 20.26 -0.76 -8.24
C GLU A 482 20.93 0.54 -8.73
N ASP A 483 20.53 0.99 -9.92
CA ASP A 483 21.00 2.25 -10.49
C ASP A 483 20.55 3.47 -9.67
N CYS A 484 19.26 3.56 -9.34
CA CYS A 484 18.73 4.68 -8.54
C CYS A 484 19.34 4.70 -7.14
N HIS A 485 19.53 3.53 -6.53
CA HIS A 485 20.21 3.41 -5.24
C HIS A 485 21.65 3.94 -5.31
N SER A 486 22.39 3.58 -6.35
CA SER A 486 23.77 4.06 -6.60
C SER A 486 23.83 5.56 -6.91
N ALA A 487 22.88 6.06 -7.71
CA ALA A 487 22.74 7.49 -8.00
C ALA A 487 22.44 8.28 -6.73
N MET A 488 21.53 7.82 -5.88
CA MET A 488 21.18 8.48 -4.62
C MET A 488 22.36 8.59 -3.66
N LYS A 489 23.20 7.55 -3.56
CA LYS A 489 24.47 7.62 -2.82
C LYS A 489 25.35 8.74 -3.36
N ALA A 490 25.57 8.77 -4.68
CA ALA A 490 26.42 9.79 -5.29
C ALA A 490 25.85 11.21 -5.13
N ILE A 491 24.53 11.38 -5.29
CA ILE A 491 23.85 12.67 -5.08
C ILE A 491 24.03 13.12 -3.62
N ALA A 492 23.78 12.25 -2.65
CA ALA A 492 23.90 12.57 -1.23
C ALA A 492 25.31 13.07 -0.88
N ARG A 493 26.35 12.47 -1.47
CA ARG A 493 27.75 12.89 -1.31
C ARG A 493 28.04 14.23 -1.98
N VAL A 494 27.71 14.36 -3.27
CA VAL A 494 28.07 15.53 -4.09
C VAL A 494 27.34 16.81 -3.65
N TYR A 495 26.08 16.66 -3.22
CA TYR A 495 25.24 17.77 -2.78
C TYR A 495 25.24 17.97 -1.27
N ASN A 496 26.02 17.17 -0.52
CA ASN A 496 26.03 17.16 0.95
C ASN A 496 24.60 17.17 1.51
N ARG A 497 23.80 16.22 1.03
CA ARG A 497 22.34 16.21 1.19
C ARG A 497 21.91 14.88 1.76
N GLU A 498 21.20 14.91 2.89
CA GLU A 498 20.48 13.73 3.33
C GLU A 498 19.28 13.48 2.42
N ILE A 499 19.19 12.26 1.90
CA ILE A 499 18.06 11.79 1.09
C ILE A 499 17.48 10.58 1.81
N VAL A 500 16.20 10.64 2.16
CA VAL A 500 15.46 9.54 2.79
C VAL A 500 14.43 9.04 1.79
N VAL A 501 14.55 7.78 1.37
CA VAL A 501 13.60 7.17 0.45
C VAL A 501 12.95 5.98 1.10
N ARG A 502 11.61 5.99 1.20
CA ARG A 502 10.82 4.81 1.53
C ARG A 502 10.43 4.12 0.23
N ASP A 503 10.88 2.90 0.05
CA ASP A 503 10.38 2.04 -1.02
C ASP A 503 9.24 1.13 -0.50
N ARG A 504 8.80 0.17 -1.30
CA ARG A 504 7.73 -0.78 -0.89
C ARG A 504 8.10 -1.62 0.34
N SER A 505 9.40 -1.81 0.61
CA SER A 505 9.90 -2.73 1.63
C SER A 505 10.47 -2.01 2.84
N ARG A 506 11.28 -0.97 2.65
CA ARG A 506 12.07 -0.33 3.71
C ARG A 506 12.43 1.12 3.42
N PHE A 507 13.01 1.76 4.43
CA PHE A 507 13.72 3.02 4.29
C PHE A 507 15.17 2.81 3.87
N HIS A 508 15.61 3.72 3.01
CA HIS A 508 16.98 3.95 2.59
C HIS A 508 17.33 5.39 2.95
N THR A 509 18.23 5.58 3.91
CA THR A 509 18.75 6.90 4.27
C THR A 509 20.15 7.04 3.68
N PHE A 510 20.29 7.93 2.71
CA PHE A 510 21.53 8.21 2.02
C PHE A 510 22.23 9.41 2.65
N ARG A 511 23.46 9.20 3.13
CA ARG A 511 24.32 10.23 3.72
C ARG A 511 25.77 9.95 3.33
N ASP A 512 26.48 10.97 2.87
CA ASP A 512 27.92 10.90 2.56
C ASP A 512 28.32 9.74 1.62
N GLY A 513 27.44 9.36 0.69
CA GLY A 513 27.70 8.24 -0.23
C GLY A 513 27.38 6.85 0.30
N ASN A 514 26.89 6.74 1.54
CA ASN A 514 26.47 5.50 2.16
C ASN A 514 24.95 5.45 2.25
N CYS A 515 24.40 4.24 2.36
CA CYS A 515 22.98 4.01 2.62
C CYS A 515 22.79 3.25 3.93
N SER A 516 21.76 3.57 4.70
CA SER A 516 21.39 2.87 5.94
C SER A 516 21.12 1.37 5.77
N CYS A 517 20.95 0.88 4.55
CA CYS A 517 20.81 -0.55 4.27
C CYS A 517 22.15 -1.30 4.21
N ASN A 518 23.30 -0.62 4.20
CA ASN A 518 24.62 -1.23 4.04
C ASN A 518 24.73 -2.16 2.81
N ASP A 519 24.03 -1.84 1.72
CA ASP A 519 23.90 -2.67 0.51
C ASP A 519 23.28 -4.06 0.74
N PHE A 520 22.64 -4.25 1.88
CA PHE A 520 21.87 -5.43 2.25
C PHE A 520 20.37 -5.13 2.09
N TRP A 521 19.87 -5.14 0.85
CA TRP A 521 18.49 -4.75 0.55
C TRP A 521 17.80 -5.54 -0.53
#